data_AF-A0A2E0HQE9-F1
#
_entry.id   AF-A0A2E0HQE9-F1
#
_cell.length_a   1.000
_cell.length_b   1.000
_cell.length_c   1.000
_cell.angle_alpha   90.00
_cell.angle_beta   90.00
_cell.angle_gamma   90.00
#
_symmetry.space_group_name_H-M   'P 1'
#
loop_
_entity.id
_entity.type
_entity.pdbx_description
1 polymer ?
#
loop_
_entity_poly.entity_id
_entity_poly.type
_entity_poly.pdbx_seq_one_letter_code
_entity_poly.pdbx_strand_id
1 'polypeptide(L)' 'MATKEQIAKIVQLRGTGHSLEEIAEIVGLSKSSIAYQLQILKKRSKKLGHLDVFSTALIGALGAAGGIALALLLEQTRKE' A
#
# COMPACT_ATOMS: atom_id res chain seq x y z
N MET A 1 0.13 -17.21 1.75
CA MET A 1 -0.19 -15.96 1.02
C MET A 1 -0.33 -14.83 2.05
N ALA A 2 0.12 -13.62 1.74
CA ALA A 2 0.03 -12.50 2.69
C ALA A 2 -1.43 -12.08 2.93
N THR A 3 -1.77 -11.69 4.16
CA THR A 3 -3.10 -11.16 4.51
C THR A 3 -3.32 -9.77 3.91
N LYS A 4 -4.57 -9.28 3.95
CA LYS A 4 -4.89 -7.92 3.50
C LYS A 4 -4.14 -6.87 4.33
N GLU A 5 -4.02 -7.04 5.65
CA GLU A 5 -3.26 -6.11 6.50
C GLU A 5 -1.77 -6.14 6.14
N GLN A 6 -1.20 -7.33 5.90
CA GLN A 6 0.20 -7.46 5.49
C GLN A 6 0.46 -6.78 4.15
N ILE A 7 -0.45 -6.92 3.17
CA ILE A 7 -0.33 -6.23 1.87
C ILE A 7 -0.39 -4.72 2.05
N ALA A 8 -1.31 -4.20 2.88
CA ALA A 8 -1.39 -2.77 3.17
C ALA A 8 -0.07 -2.26 3.80
N LYS A 9 0.48 -3.00 4.77
CA LYS A 9 1.76 -2.68 5.42
C LYS A 9 2.93 -2.70 4.43
N ILE A 10 3.00 -3.72 3.56
CA ILE A 10 4.01 -3.82 2.50
C ILE A 10 3.98 -2.59 1.58
N VAL A 11 2.79 -2.18 1.14
CA VAL A 11 2.63 -1.03 0.23
C VAL A 11 3.02 0.27 0.94
N GLN A 12 2.57 0.45 2.18
CA GLN A 12 2.92 1.61 3.00
C GLN A 12 4.44 1.73 3.15
N LEU A 13 5.11 0.68 3.63
CA LEU A 13 6.56 0.69 3.89
C LEU A 13 7.37 0.85 2.61
N ARG A 14 6.94 0.20 1.51
CA ARG A 14 7.61 0.35 0.22
C ARG A 14 7.43 1.75 -0.35
N GLY A 15 6.26 2.35 -0.16
CA GLY A 15 5.95 3.72 -0.57
C GLY A 15 6.75 4.77 0.19
N THR A 16 7.18 4.47 1.42
CA THR A 16 8.03 5.33 2.24
C THR A 16 9.54 5.05 2.09
N GLY A 17 9.93 4.16 1.17
CA GLY A 17 11.33 3.94 0.82
C GLY A 17 12.03 2.76 1.51
N HIS A 18 11.33 1.95 2.31
CA HIS A 18 11.94 0.79 2.95
C HIS A 18 12.39 -0.29 1.95
N SER A 19 13.50 -0.95 2.28
CA SER A 19 14.05 -2.10 1.56
C SER A 19 13.18 -3.35 1.73
N LEU A 20 13.37 -4.35 0.86
CA LEU A 20 12.61 -5.60 0.97
C LEU A 20 13.01 -6.40 2.21
N GLU A 21 14.26 -6.25 2.62
CA GLU A 21 14.86 -6.73 3.86
C GLU A 21 14.08 -6.21 5.08
N GLU A 22 13.99 -4.90 5.23
CA GLU A 22 13.31 -4.26 6.37
C GLU A 22 11.82 -4.63 6.39
N ILE A 23 11.17 -4.66 5.22
CA ILE A 23 9.76 -5.05 5.12
C ILE A 23 9.57 -6.53 5.51
N ALA A 24 10.49 -7.41 5.14
CA ALA A 24 10.45 -8.83 5.49
C ALA A 24 10.51 -9.03 7.01
N GLU A 25 11.40 -8.30 7.68
CA GLU A 25 11.55 -8.31 9.13
C GLU A 25 10.29 -7.78 9.82
N ILE A 26 9.74 -6.65 9.36
CA ILE A 26 8.56 -6.01 9.98
C ILE A 26 7.28 -6.84 9.79
N VAL A 27 7.08 -7.42 8.61
CA VAL A 27 5.81 -8.08 8.23
C VAL A 27 5.85 -9.59 8.50
N GLY A 28 7.01 -10.16 8.83
CA GLY A 28 7.19 -11.59 9.12
C GLY A 28 7.04 -12.46 7.88
N LEU A 29 7.46 -11.97 6.71
CA LEU A 29 7.35 -12.67 5.42
C LEU A 29 8.70 -12.74 4.72
N SER A 30 8.88 -13.71 3.82
CA SER A 30 10.08 -13.77 2.99
C SER A 30 10.13 -12.58 2.01
N LYS A 31 11.35 -12.11 1.71
CA LYS A 31 11.59 -11.09 0.68
C LYS A 31 10.97 -11.47 -0.68
N SER A 32 11.06 -12.74 -1.04
CA SER A 32 10.46 -13.29 -2.28
C SER A 32 8.93 -13.19 -2.29
N SER A 33 8.27 -13.44 -1.15
CA SER A 33 6.82 -13.27 -1.03
C SER A 33 6.42 -11.80 -1.18
N ILE A 34 7.16 -10.89 -0.57
CA ILE A 34 6.91 -9.44 -0.69
C ILE A 34 7.09 -8.98 -2.13
N ALA A 35 8.18 -9.37 -2.79
CA ALA A 35 8.45 -9.03 -4.18
C ALA A 35 7.32 -9.53 -5.11
N TYR A 36 6.82 -10.74 -4.88
CA TYR A 36 5.70 -11.30 -5.63
C TYR A 36 4.41 -10.47 -5.44
N GLN A 37 4.10 -10.08 -4.21
CA GLN A 37 2.92 -9.23 -3.93
C GLN A 37 3.03 -7.86 -4.60
N LEU A 38 4.20 -7.22 -4.53
CA LEU A 38 4.45 -5.95 -5.23
C LEU A 38 4.35 -6.11 -6.76
N GLN A 39 4.79 -7.23 -7.32
CA GLN A 39 4.62 -7.52 -8.74
C GLN A 39 3.14 -7.66 -9.14
N ILE A 40 2.32 -8.35 -8.34
CA ILE A 40 0.87 -8.46 -8.59
C ILE A 40 0.25 -7.07 -8.59
N LEU A 41 0.57 -6.24 -7.59
CA LEU A 41 0.07 -4.87 -7.49
C LEU A 41 0.48 -4.04 -8.71
N LYS A 42 1.74 -4.12 -9.14
CA LYS A 42 2.24 -3.47 -10.36
C LYS A 42 1.47 -3.91 -11.62
N LYS A 43 1.20 -5.22 -11.77
CA LYS A 43 0.42 -5.76 -12.90
C LYS A 43 -1.01 -5.23 -12.89
N ARG A 44 -1.67 -5.20 -11.73
CA ARG A 44 -3.03 -4.64 -11.59
C ARG A 44 -3.06 -3.15 -11.90
N SER A 45 -2.09 -2.40 -11.39
CA SER A 45 -1.92 -0.97 -11.62
C SER A 45 -1.76 -0.62 -13.11
N LYS A 46 -1.03 -1.44 -13.86
CA LYS A 46 -0.92 -1.28 -15.32
C LYS A 46 -2.22 -1.54 -16.08
N LYS A 47 -3.07 -2.44 -15.57
CA LYS A 47 -4.30 -2.88 -16.26
C LYS A 47 -5.49 -1.94 -16.00
N LEU A 48 -5.59 -1.38 -14.80
CA LEU A 48 -6.67 -0.45 -14.43
C LEU A 48 -6.25 1.02 -14.52
N GLY A 49 -4.95 1.32 -14.68
CA GLY A 49 -4.43 2.68 -14.49
C GLY A 49 -4.04 2.91 -13.02
N HIS A 50 -2.91 3.59 -12.81
CA HIS A 50 -2.33 3.78 -11.48
C HIS A 50 -3.27 4.51 -10.49
N LEU A 51 -4.04 5.47 -11.00
CA LEU A 51 -5.02 6.22 -10.21
C LEU A 51 -6.25 5.39 -9.85
N ASP A 52 -6.77 4.53 -10.73
CA ASP A 52 -7.98 3.77 -10.43
C ASP A 52 -7.74 2.67 -9.40
N VAL A 53 -6.55 2.04 -9.35
CA VAL A 53 -6.25 1.05 -8.31
C VAL A 53 -6.04 1.70 -6.95
N PHE A 54 -5.35 2.83 -6.90
CA PHE A 54 -5.17 3.59 -5.67
C PHE A 54 -6.51 4.18 -5.21
N SER A 55 -7.25 4.86 -6.08
CA SER A 55 -8.58 5.42 -5.80
C SER A 55 -9.60 4.35 -5.45
N THR A 56 -9.60 3.17 -6.06
CA THR A 56 -10.53 2.09 -5.67
C THR A 56 -10.15 1.45 -4.34
N ALA A 57 -8.85 1.24 -4.07
CA ALA A 57 -8.40 0.77 -2.75
C ALA A 57 -8.67 1.81 -1.67
N LEU A 58 -8.51 3.09 -2.00
CA LEU A 58 -8.76 4.22 -1.15
C LEU A 58 -10.26 4.40 -0.89
N ILE A 59 -11.09 4.52 -1.92
CA ILE A 59 -12.57 4.62 -1.84
C ILE A 59 -13.16 3.39 -1.15
N GLY A 60 -12.61 2.20 -1.41
CA GLY A 60 -12.95 0.98 -0.68
C GLY A 60 -12.59 1.04 0.81
N ALA A 61 -11.52 1.74 1.19
CA ALA A 61 -11.20 2.07 2.58
C ALA A 61 -12.00 3.26 3.14
N LEU A 62 -12.46 4.19 2.28
CA LEU A 62 -13.30 5.33 2.65
C LEU A 62 -14.74 4.89 3.00
N GLY A 63 -15.18 3.71 2.56
CA GLY A 63 -16.55 3.20 2.72
C GLY A 63 -16.99 2.84 4.15
N ALA A 64 -16.15 3.03 5.18
CA ALA A 64 -16.57 2.84 6.58
C ALA A 64 -15.89 3.75 7.61
N ALA A 65 -14.64 4.18 7.41
CA ALA A 65 -13.94 5.08 8.35
C ALA A 65 -12.69 5.79 7.77
N GLY A 66 -12.22 5.44 6.56
CA GLY A 66 -10.93 5.89 6.03
C GLY A 66 -10.89 7.33 5.48
N GLY A 67 -12.05 7.98 5.28
CA GLY A 67 -12.14 9.29 4.62
C GLY A 67 -11.35 10.39 5.33
N ILE A 68 -11.44 10.37 6.65
CA ILE A 68 -10.81 11.36 7.53
C ILE A 68 -9.29 11.13 7.60
N ALA A 69 -8.84 9.87 7.65
CA ALA A 69 -7.42 9.55 7.78
C ALA A 69 -6.59 9.99 6.57
N LEU A 70 -7.12 9.86 5.35
CA LEU A 70 -6.43 10.37 4.15
C LEU A 70 -6.47 11.91 4.07
N ALA A 71 -7.59 12.54 4.42
CA ALA A 71 -7.70 13.99 4.41
C ALA A 71 -6.66 14.62 5.36
N LEU A 72 -6.50 14.05 6.57
CA LEU A 72 -5.48 14.49 7.52
C LEU A 72 -4.05 14.26 7.01
N LEU A 73 -3.77 13.14 6.33
CA LEU A 73 -2.46 12.85 5.74
C LEU A 73 -2.10 13.83 4.60
N LEU A 74 -3.07 14.17 3.74
CA LEU A 74 -2.90 15.15 2.67
C LEU A 74 -2.75 16.57 3.22
N GLU A 75 -3.42 16.90 4.32
CA GLU A 75 -3.25 18.19 4.99
C GLU A 75 -1.86 18.34 5.63
N GLN A 76 -1.33 17.27 6.24
CA GLN A 76 0.03 17.27 6.79
C GLN A 76 1.11 17.44 5.73
N THR A 77 0.94 16.83 4.56
CA THR A 77 1.90 16.94 3.45
C THR A 77 1.80 18.24 2.66
N ARG A 78 0.69 18.99 2.77
CA ARG A 78 0.53 20.33 2.19
C ARG A 78 1.14 21.43 3.08
N LYS A 79 1.41 21.14 4.36
CA LYS A 79 1.92 22.10 5.35
C LYS A 79 3.45 22.21 5.38
N GLU A 80 4.15 21.49 4.50
CA GLU A 80 5.59 21.65 4.23
C GLU A 80 5.80 22.39 2.90
#